data_AF-X1D915-F1
#
_entry.id   AF-X1D915-F1
#
_cell.length_a   1.000
_cell.length_b   1.000
_cell.length_c   1.000
_cell.angle_alpha   90.00
_cell.angle_beta   90.00
_cell.angle_gamma   90.00
#
_symmetry.space_group_name_H-M   'P 1'
#
loop_
_entity.id
_entity.type
_entity.pdbx_description
1 polymer ?
#
loop_
_entity_poly.entity_id
_entity_poly.type
_entity_poly.pdbx_seq_one_letter_code
_entity_poly.pdbx_strand_id
1 'polypeptide(L)' 'MMYGLKCNNGKEIDMTHFVLKQIQGEITQEELQERINYYKTTNK' A
#
# COMPACT_ATOMS: atom_id res chain seq x y z
N MET A 1 14.09 5.72 1.57
CA MET A 1 13.15 5.63 0.45
C MET A 1 11.79 5.33 1.05
N MET A 2 10.80 6.21 0.88
CA MET A 2 9.46 6.04 1.43
C MET A 2 8.51 5.69 0.30
N TYR A 3 7.78 4.59 0.43
CA TYR A 3 6.76 4.19 -0.54
C TYR A 3 5.41 4.69 -0.05
N GLY A 4 5.05 5.92 -0.45
CA GLY A 4 3.76 6.54 -0.10
C GLY A 4 2.68 6.24 -1.13
N LEU A 5 1.50 5.83 -0.68
CA LEU A 5 0.29 5.77 -1.50
C LEU A 5 -0.50 7.07 -1.35
N LYS A 6 -0.58 7.85 -2.42
CA LYS A 6 -1.47 9.02 -2.51
C LYS A 6 -2.88 8.57 -2.85
N CYS A 7 -3.81 8.80 -1.93
CA CYS A 7 -5.24 8.58 -2.15
C CYS A 7 -5.89 9.85 -2.72
N ASN A 8 -7.02 9.69 -3.41
CA ASN A 8 -7.74 10.79 -4.06
C ASN A 8 -8.23 11.85 -3.06
N ASN A 9 -8.48 11.46 -1.81
CA ASN A 9 -8.90 12.34 -0.72
C ASN A 9 -7.72 13.12 -0.08
N GLY A 10 -6.57 13.24 -0.77
CA GLY A 10 -5.40 13.98 -0.30
C GLY A 10 -4.61 13.32 0.84
N LYS A 11 -5.06 12.16 1.35
CA LYS A 11 -4.33 11.39 2.35
C LYS A 11 -3.15 10.63 1.72
N GLU A 12 -2.02 10.68 2.40
CA GLU A 12 -0.83 9.88 2.11
C GLU A 12 -0.73 8.75 3.13
N ILE A 13 -0.64 7.52 2.64
CA ILE A 13 -0.50 6.32 3.46
C ILE A 13 0.90 5.78 3.26
N ASP A 14 1.63 5.56 4.36
CA ASP A 14 2.92 4.89 4.28
C ASP A 14 2.71 3.41 3.95
N MET A 15 3.20 2.99 2.79
CA MET A 15 3.22 1.61 2.33
C MET A 15 4.61 0.98 2.44
N THR A 16 5.60 1.71 2.97
CA THR A 16 6.99 1.26 3.08
C THR A 16 7.09 -0.08 3.80
N HIS A 17 6.35 -0.24 4.89
CA HIS A 17 6.29 -1.50 5.64
C HIS A 17 5.79 -2.67 4.77
N PHE A 18 4.72 -2.49 4.00
CA PHE A 18 4.16 -3.57 3.17
C PHE A 18 5.04 -3.91 1.97
N VAL A 19 5.69 -2.92 1.36
CA VAL A 19 6.65 -3.16 0.27
C VAL A 19 7.85 -3.96 0.78
N LEU A 20 8.34 -3.67 1.99
CA LEU A 20 9.41 -4.45 2.61
C LEU A 20 8.98 -5.90 2.86
N LYS A 21 7.76 -6.12 3.35
CA LYS A 21 7.20 -7.46 3.53
C LYS A 21 7.10 -8.26 2.22
N GLN A 22 6.74 -7.60 1.11
CA GLN A 22 6.71 -8.23 -0.20
C GLN A 22 8.13 -8.63 -0.65
N ILE A 23 9.12 -7.76 -0.44
CA ILE A 23 10.53 -8.05 -0.76
C ILE A 23 11.06 -9.21 0.10
N GLN A 24 10.64 -9.30 1.35
CA GLN A 24 10.99 -10.40 2.25
C GLN A 24 10.24 -11.71 1.94
N GLY A 25 9.25 -11.69 1.04
CA GLY A 25 8.42 -12.85 0.71
C GLY A 25 7.36 -13.17 1.77
N GLU A 26 7.11 -12.27 2.73
CA GLU A 26 6.08 -12.44 3.75
C GLU A 26 4.66 -12.22 3.20
N ILE A 27 4.53 -11.42 2.14
CA ILE A 27 3.26 -11.16 1.46
C ILE A 27 3.45 -11.29 -0.05
N THR A 28 2.38 -11.68 -0.74
CA THR A 28 2.39 -11.75 -2.21
C THR A 28 2.13 -10.38 -2.83
N GLN A 29 2.46 -10.25 -4.11
CA GLN A 29 2.12 -9.07 -4.90
C GLN A 29 0.61 -8.83 -4.93
N GLU A 30 -0.20 -9.89 -4.98
CA GLU A 30 -1.66 -9.81 -4.95
C GLU A 30 -2.17 -9.20 -3.64
N GLU A 31 -1.67 -9.65 -2.49
CA GLU A 31 -2.02 -9.06 -1.19
C GLU A 31 -1.62 -7.59 -1.08
N LEU A 32 -0.45 -7.21 -1.61
CA LEU A 32 -0.03 -5.81 -1.64
C LEU A 32 -0.98 -4.98 -2.52
N GLN A 33 -1.38 -5.51 -3.67
CA GLN A 33 -2.32 -4.87 -4.59
C GLN A 33 -3.71 -4.70 -3.95
N GLU A 34 -4.21 -5.70 -3.25
CA GLU A 34 -5.48 -5.64 -2.52
C GLU A 34 -5.48 -4.55 -1.45
N ARG A 35 -4.40 -4.44 -0.67
CA ARG A 35 -4.25 -3.35 0.32
C ARG A 35 -4.25 -1.97 -0.34
N ILE A 36 -3.52 -1.82 -1.44
CA ILE A 36 -3.52 -0.57 -2.21
C ILE A 36 -4.94 -0.22 -2.68
N ASN A 37 -5.67 -1.19 -3.21
CA ASN A 37 -7.04 -1.00 -3.67
C ASN A 37 -8.00 -0.68 -2.52
N TYR A 38 -7.88 -1.38 -1.39
CA TYR A 38 -8.65 -1.10 -0.17
C TYR A 38 -8.45 0.35 0.29
N TYR A 39 -7.20 0.81 0.40
CA TYR A 39 -6.94 2.17 0.83
C TYR A 39 -7.44 3.22 -0.16
N LYS A 40 -7.38 2.94 -1.47
CA LYS A 40 -7.97 3.80 -2.51
C LYS A 40 -9.49 3.83 -2.48
N THR A 41 -10.17 2.72 -2.13
CA THR A 41 -11.63 2.66 -2.09
C THR A 41 -12.20 3.19 -0.78
N THR A 42 -11.55 2.93 0.35
CA THR A 42 -11.95 3.41 1.68
C THR A 42 -11.68 4.90 1.85
N ASN A 43 -10.61 5.45 1.24
CA ASN A 43 -10.30 6.88 1.28
C ASN A 43 -10.70 7.58 -0.04
N LYS A 44 -11.94 7.33 -0.48
CA LYS A 44 -12.60 8.16 -1.50
C LYS A 44 -12.98 9.53 -0.96
#